data_AF-N6UPW9-F1
#
_entry.id   AF-N6UPW9-F1
#
_cell.length_a   1.000
_cell.length_b   1.000
_cell.length_c   1.000
_cell.angle_alpha   90.00
_cell.angle_beta   90.00
_cell.angle_gamma   90.00
#
_symmetry.space_group_name_H-M   'P 1'
#
loop_
_entity.id
_entity.type
_entity.pdbx_description
1 polymer ?
#
loop_
_entity_poly.entity_id
_entity_poly.type
_entity_poly.pdbx_seq_one_letter_code
_entity_poly.pdbx_strand_id
1 'polypeptide(L)'
;MLPVRQRISSMNRSTPTDSDKSLDERSAGGETPAMTTPNETPLHLRRIDPSQNMRRFYSLSIQPTLFGGASLIRHWGRIGTNGQEMMETFDESSAAVDAMAQLERTKRRRGYRGPEVGDNH
;
A
#
# COMPACT_ATOMS: atom_id res chain seq x y z
N MET A 1 22.00 -1.97 12.85
CA MET A 1 20.73 -2.22 13.55
C MET A 1 19.81 -2.93 12.56
N LEU A 2 19.08 -3.99 12.94
CA LEU A 2 18.24 -4.76 12.01
C LEU A 2 16.81 -4.19 11.98
N PRO A 3 16.13 -4.16 10.83
CA PRO A 3 14.77 -3.64 10.74
C PRO A 3 13.80 -4.47 11.59
N VAL A 4 12.93 -3.78 12.35
CA VAL A 4 11.91 -4.44 13.16
C VAL A 4 10.72 -4.80 12.26
N ARG A 5 10.34 -6.08 12.26
CA ARG A 5 9.20 -6.60 11.47
C ARG A 5 7.99 -6.82 12.37
N GLN A 6 6.94 -6.03 12.16
CA GLN A 6 5.68 -6.15 12.90
C GLN A 6 4.62 -6.76 11.98
N ARG A 7 4.08 -7.91 12.38
CA ARG A 7 2.98 -8.55 11.67
C ARG A 7 1.67 -8.01 12.23
N ILE A 8 0.98 -7.16 11.47
CA ILE A 8 -0.32 -6.62 11.87
C ILE A 8 -1.36 -7.71 11.56
N SER A 9 -1.72 -8.49 12.57
CA SER A 9 -2.80 -9.46 12.45
C SER A 9 -4.15 -8.73 12.49
N SER A 10 -4.80 -8.61 11.33
CA SER A 10 -6.20 -8.21 11.24
C SER A 10 -7.09 -9.25 11.93
N MET A 11 -7.40 -9.02 13.21
CA MET A 11 -8.61 -9.53 13.87
C MET A 11 -9.46 -8.32 14.23
N ASN A 12 -10.19 -7.80 13.23
CA ASN A 12 -11.34 -6.93 13.48
C ASN A 12 -12.55 -7.56 12.77
N ARG A 13 -13.43 -8.16 13.56
CA ARG A 13 -14.76 -8.62 13.16
C ARG A 13 -15.73 -7.51 13.60
N SER A 14 -16.09 -6.62 12.68
CA SER A 14 -17.17 -5.64 12.88
C SER A 14 -18.01 -5.56 11.60
N THR A 15 -19.31 -5.62 11.80
CA THR A 15 -20.42 -5.79 10.83
C THR A 15 -20.56 -4.64 9.82
N PRO A 16 -21.25 -4.85 8.69
CA PRO A 16 -21.36 -3.86 7.62
C PRO A 16 -22.25 -2.70 8.08
N THR A 17 -21.75 -1.48 7.92
CA THR A 17 -22.57 -0.27 7.98
C THR A 17 -22.55 0.37 6.60
N ASP A 18 -23.72 0.34 5.98
CA ASP A 18 -24.11 1.12 4.81
C ASP A 18 -24.19 2.60 5.21
N SER A 19 -23.59 3.49 4.42
CA SER A 19 -23.82 4.94 4.52
C SER A 19 -23.44 5.60 3.21
N ASP A 20 -24.46 5.77 2.38
CA ASP A 20 -24.52 6.72 1.27
C ASP A 20 -24.38 8.15 1.82
N LYS A 21 -23.29 8.86 1.47
CA LYS A 21 -23.21 10.32 1.61
C LYS A 21 -22.39 10.96 0.49
N SER A 22 -23.14 11.60 -0.40
CA SER A 22 -22.79 12.81 -1.15
C SER A 22 -21.97 13.80 -0.32
N LEU A 23 -20.93 14.36 -0.94
CA LEU A 23 -20.26 15.58 -0.47
C LEU A 23 -19.87 16.44 -1.68
N ASP A 24 -20.76 17.38 -2.02
CA ASP A 24 -20.34 18.68 -2.54
C ASP A 24 -19.87 19.51 -1.34
N GLU A 25 -18.63 20.00 -1.33
CA GLU A 25 -18.33 21.31 -0.74
C GLU A 25 -16.96 21.82 -1.21
N ARG A 26 -16.99 23.03 -1.78
CA ARG A 26 -15.82 23.84 -2.15
C ARG A 26 -15.34 24.57 -0.89
N SER A 27 -14.04 24.57 -0.60
CA SER A 27 -13.46 25.67 0.17
C SER A 27 -11.99 25.89 -0.16
N ALA A 28 -11.66 27.16 -0.43
CA ALA A 28 -10.35 27.68 -0.74
C ALA A 28 -9.73 28.33 0.50
N GLY A 29 -8.42 28.22 0.64
CA GLY A 29 -7.60 29.15 1.42
C GLY A 29 -6.83 28.52 2.58
N GLY A 30 -5.50 28.59 2.50
CA GLY A 30 -4.59 28.35 3.62
C GLY A 30 -3.28 27.69 3.18
N GLU A 31 -2.30 28.50 2.77
CA GLU A 31 -0.94 28.06 2.47
C GLU A 31 -0.27 27.46 3.72
N THR A 32 -0.17 26.13 3.76
CA THR A 32 0.75 25.37 4.61
C THR A 32 1.94 24.98 3.73
N PRO A 33 3.21 25.17 4.15
CA PRO A 33 4.34 24.79 3.32
C PRO A 33 4.25 23.29 3.06
N ALA A 34 4.15 22.94 1.77
CA ALA A 34 4.07 21.57 1.30
C ALA A 34 5.24 20.77 1.86
N MET A 35 4.97 19.97 2.90
CA MET A 35 5.85 18.88 3.28
C MET A 35 5.91 18.02 2.02
N THR A 36 7.06 18.04 1.35
CA THR A 36 7.26 17.32 0.09
C THR A 36 7.15 15.84 0.42
N THR A 37 5.95 15.29 0.32
CA THR A 37 5.61 13.92 0.68
C THR A 37 6.26 13.01 -0.35
N PRO A 38 7.28 12.21 0.02
CA PRO A 38 7.90 11.30 -0.92
C PRO A 38 6.88 10.18 -1.21
N ASN A 39 6.27 10.24 -2.40
CA ASN A 39 5.44 9.19 -3.00
C ASN A 39 4.17 8.81 -2.20
N GLU A 40 3.15 9.68 -2.24
CA GLU A 40 1.86 9.52 -1.55
C GLU A 40 1.02 8.33 -2.01
N THR A 41 1.25 7.81 -3.22
CA THR A 41 0.43 6.74 -3.78
C THR A 41 1.05 5.36 -3.52
N PRO A 42 0.35 4.44 -2.83
CA PRO A 42 0.77 3.05 -2.71
C PRO A 42 0.92 2.40 -4.09
N LEU A 43 2.00 1.62 -4.26
CA LEU A 43 2.16 0.78 -5.44
C LEU A 43 1.24 -0.43 -5.34
N HIS A 44 0.21 -0.45 -6.16
CA HIS A 44 -0.69 -1.58 -6.30
C HIS A 44 -0.23 -2.51 -7.43
N LEU A 45 -0.20 -3.80 -7.16
CA LEU A 45 0.11 -4.85 -8.12
C LEU A 45 -0.97 -5.95 -8.07
N ARG A 46 -1.35 -6.48 -9.22
CA ARG A 46 -2.35 -7.55 -9.35
C ARG A 46 -1.76 -8.72 -10.12
N ARG A 47 -2.17 -9.94 -9.76
CA ARG A 47 -1.92 -11.15 -10.55
C ARG A 47 -3.24 -11.86 -10.74
N ILE A 48 -3.70 -11.90 -11.99
CA ILE A 48 -4.94 -12.55 -12.41
C ILE A 48 -4.56 -13.60 -13.45
N ASP A 49 -4.83 -14.87 -13.14
CA ASP A 49 -4.74 -15.99 -14.07
C ASP A 49 -5.99 -16.85 -13.89
N PRO A 50 -6.96 -16.75 -14.83
CA PRO A 50 -8.23 -17.48 -14.74
C PRO A 50 -8.04 -18.99 -14.88
N SER A 51 -7.02 -19.45 -15.63
CA SER A 51 -6.75 -20.88 -15.83
C SER A 51 -6.36 -21.60 -14.53
N GLN A 52 -5.85 -20.85 -13.56
CA GLN A 52 -5.41 -21.36 -12.25
C GLN A 52 -6.29 -20.89 -11.09
N ASN A 53 -7.48 -20.32 -11.35
CA ASN A 53 -8.33 -19.68 -10.33
C ASN A 53 -7.55 -18.70 -9.42
N MET A 54 -6.62 -17.96 -10.03
CA MET A 54 -5.66 -17.11 -9.35
C MET A 54 -6.10 -15.65 -9.49
N ARG A 55 -6.58 -15.04 -8.40
CA ARG A 55 -6.91 -13.62 -8.34
C ARG A 55 -6.33 -13.03 -7.07
N ARG A 56 -5.14 -12.44 -7.16
CA ARG A 56 -4.39 -11.94 -6.00
C ARG A 56 -3.96 -10.49 -6.20
N PHE A 57 -3.84 -9.77 -5.10
CA PHE A 57 -3.30 -8.43 -5.05
C PHE A 57 -2.06 -8.37 -4.14
N TYR A 58 -1.25 -7.35 -4.37
CA TYR A 58 -0.11 -6.97 -3.56
C TYR A 58 -0.01 -5.44 -3.57
N SER A 59 0.13 -4.82 -2.41
CA SER A 59 0.25 -3.37 -2.23
C SER A 59 1.48 -3.05 -1.41
N LEU A 60 2.21 -2.02 -1.80
CA LEU A 60 3.41 -1.54 -1.13
C LEU A 60 3.31 -0.04 -0.89
N SER A 61 3.55 0.41 0.33
CA SER A 61 3.64 1.84 0.65
C SER A 61 4.75 2.11 1.66
N ILE A 62 5.34 3.30 1.58
CA ILE A 62 6.32 3.78 2.54
C ILE A 62 5.66 4.86 3.38
N GLN A 63 5.80 4.78 4.69
CA GLN A 63 5.35 5.79 5.62
C GLN A 63 6.54 6.31 6.43
N PRO A 64 6.73 7.63 6.58
CA PRO A 64 7.75 8.16 7.48
C PRO A 64 7.43 7.79 8.92
N THR A 65 8.46 7.59 9.74
CA THR A 65 8.31 7.40 11.19
C THR A 65 8.63 8.68 11.96
N LEU A 66 8.14 8.78 13.21
CA LEU A 66 8.42 9.93 14.08
C LEU A 66 9.92 10.08 14.45
N PHE A 67 10.74 9.05 14.19
CA PHE A 67 12.15 8.99 14.57
C PHE A 67 13.10 9.24 13.39
N GLY A 68 12.61 9.78 12.28
CA GLY A 68 13.42 10.08 11.10
C GLY A 68 13.71 8.88 10.19
N GLY A 69 13.14 7.71 10.51
CA GLY A 69 13.18 6.52 9.66
C GLY A 69 11.96 6.38 8.76
N ALA A 70 11.77 5.19 8.19
CA ALA A 70 10.60 4.88 7.37
C ALA A 70 10.11 3.44 7.57
N SER A 71 8.81 3.23 7.45
CA SER A 71 8.16 1.93 7.51
C SER A 71 7.64 1.53 6.13
N LEU A 72 8.04 0.36 5.66
CA LEU A 72 7.47 -0.28 4.49
C LEU A 72 6.26 -1.13 4.91
N ILE A 73 5.09 -0.75 4.43
CA ILE A 73 3.85 -1.49 4.62
C ILE A 73 3.61 -2.38 3.39
N ARG A 74 3.27 -3.63 3.65
CA ARG A 74 2.94 -4.65 2.66
C ARG A 74 1.54 -5.14 2.92
N HIS A 75 0.66 -5.06 1.95
CA HIS A 75 -0.70 -5.61 2.03
C HIS A 75 -0.93 -6.60 0.90
N TRP A 76 -1.42 -7.80 1.18
CA TRP A 76 -1.56 -8.85 0.17
C TRP A 76 -2.73 -9.79 0.45
N GLY A 77 -3.31 -10.36 -0.60
CA GLY A 77 -4.46 -11.25 -0.42
C GLY A 77 -5.06 -11.74 -1.72
N ARG A 78 -6.21 -12.42 -1.60
CA ARG A 78 -7.09 -12.68 -2.75
C ARG A 78 -7.88 -11.40 -3.03
N ILE A 79 -8.14 -11.11 -4.30
CA ILE A 79 -8.98 -9.96 -4.67
C ILE A 79 -10.40 -10.22 -4.14
N GLY A 80 -10.98 -9.23 -3.46
CA GLY A 80 -12.29 -9.35 -2.78
C GLY A 80 -12.22 -9.82 -1.33
N THR A 81 -11.04 -9.88 -0.71
CA THR A 81 -10.88 -10.15 0.72
C THR A 81 -10.03 -9.09 1.40
N ASN A 82 -10.08 -9.03 2.74
CA ASN A 82 -9.27 -8.10 3.53
C ASN A 82 -7.75 -8.36 3.45
N GLY A 83 -7.34 -9.54 2.97
CA GLY A 83 -5.93 -9.91 2.86
C GLY A 83 -5.21 -9.99 4.21
N GLN A 84 -3.90 -9.71 4.17
CA GLN A 84 -2.97 -9.69 5.29
C GLN A 84 -2.06 -8.49 5.14
N GLU A 85 -1.59 -7.95 6.27
CA GLU A 85 -0.69 -6.81 6.30
C GLU A 85 0.56 -7.11 7.12
N MET A 86 1.69 -6.51 6.73
CA MET A 86 2.91 -6.50 7.52
C MET A 86 3.66 -5.18 7.32
N MET A 87 4.20 -4.68 8.43
CA MET A 87 5.03 -3.50 8.48
C MET A 87 6.48 -3.91 8.75
N GLU A 88 7.42 -3.31 8.03
CA GLU A 88 8.86 -3.43 8.29
C GLU A 88 9.45 -2.03 8.44
N THR A 89 10.00 -1.73 9.62
CA THR A 89 10.54 -0.42 9.95
C THR A 89 12.05 -0.39 9.73
N PHE A 90 12.52 0.70 9.13
CA PHE A 90 13.90 0.98 8.80
C PHE A 90 14.31 2.30 9.46
N ASP A 91 15.55 2.35 9.94
CA ASP A 91 16.14 3.57 10.52
C ASP A 91 16.41 4.63 9.44
N GLU A 92 16.63 4.20 8.19
CA GLU A 92 16.89 5.08 7.05
C GLU A 92 15.76 4.97 6.01
N SER A 93 15.28 6.11 5.51
CA SER A 93 14.24 6.14 4.47
C SER A 93 14.70 5.50 3.15
N SER A 94 15.98 5.68 2.77
CA SER A 94 16.61 5.04 1.61
C SER A 94 16.49 3.52 1.65
N ALA A 95 16.76 2.92 2.81
CA ALA A 95 16.67 1.46 2.99
C ALA A 95 15.23 0.94 2.78
N ALA A 96 14.21 1.70 3.20
CA ALA A 96 12.81 1.33 2.95
C ALA A 96 12.47 1.41 1.45
N VAL A 97 12.97 2.44 0.74
CA VAL A 97 12.80 2.62 -0.71
C VAL A 97 13.47 1.47 -1.48
N ASP A 98 14.70 1.12 -1.13
CA ASP A 98 15.42 0.00 -1.76
C ASP A 98 14.70 -1.33 -1.53
N ALA A 99 14.21 -1.57 -0.31
CA ALA A 99 13.42 -2.75 0.02
C ALA A 99 12.11 -2.82 -0.78
N MET A 100 11.41 -1.68 -0.95
CA MET A 100 10.21 -1.57 -1.78
C MET A 100 10.51 -1.90 -3.25
N ALA A 101 11.54 -1.29 -3.83
CA ALA A 101 11.95 -1.52 -5.22
C ALA A 101 12.34 -2.99 -5.46
N GLN A 102 13.02 -3.62 -4.50
CA GLN A 102 13.42 -5.01 -4.61
C GLN A 102 12.22 -5.97 -4.55
N LEU A 103 11.23 -5.69 -3.69
CA LEU A 103 9.99 -6.46 -3.64
C LEU A 103 9.16 -6.29 -4.91
N GLU A 104 9.03 -5.05 -5.39
CA GLU A 104 8.34 -4.78 -6.65
C GLU A 104 8.92 -5.63 -7.78
N ARG A 105 10.24 -5.57 -8.00
CA ARG A 105 10.94 -6.36 -9.02
C ARG A 105 10.69 -7.85 -8.85
N THR A 106 10.77 -8.33 -7.61
CA THR A 106 10.53 -9.75 -7.28
C THR A 106 9.09 -10.16 -7.60
N LYS A 107 8.10 -9.32 -7.30
CA LYS A 107 6.68 -9.63 -7.58
C LYS A 107 6.36 -9.50 -9.06
N ARG A 108 6.93 -8.53 -9.77
CA ARG A 108 6.82 -8.41 -11.23
C ARG A 108 7.31 -9.67 -11.95
N ARG A 109 8.47 -10.22 -11.53
CA ARG A 109 8.98 -11.51 -12.05
C ARG A 109 8.05 -12.69 -11.78
N ARG A 110 7.22 -12.62 -10.73
CA ARG A 110 6.21 -13.64 -10.39
C ARG A 110 4.88 -13.43 -11.12
N GLY A 111 4.81 -12.51 -12.09
CA GLY A 111 3.62 -12.25 -12.89
C GLY A 111 2.64 -11.25 -12.27
N TYR A 112 3.05 -10.51 -11.23
CA TYR A 112 2.27 -9.36 -10.78
C TYR A 112 2.49 -8.17 -11.72
N ARG A 113 1.44 -7.41 -12.03
CA ARG A 113 1.47 -6.23 -12.90
C ARG A 113 0.84 -5.04 -12.17
N GLY A 114 1.33 -3.83 -12.45
CA GLY A 114 0.70 -2.60 -11.93
C GLY A 114 -0.69 -2.40 -12.53
N PRO A 115 -1.50 -1.46 -11.99
CA PRO A 115 -2.67 -0.99 -12.71
C PRO A 115 -2.21 -0.49 -14.09
N GLU A 116 -2.89 -0.93 -15.13
CA GLU A 116 -2.70 -0.36 -16.46
C GLU A 116 -3.09 1.11 -16.34
N VAL A 117 -2.21 2.03 -16.75
CA VAL A 117 -2.53 3.47 -16.76
C VAL A 117 -3.53 3.68 -17.89
N GLY A 118 -4.81 3.49 -17.59
CA GLY A 118 -5.89 3.60 -18.56
C GLY A 118 -7.03 2.68 -18.20
N ASP A 119 -7.98 3.20 -17.41
CA ASP A 119 -9.41 2.93 -17.54
C ASP A 119 -10.12 3.87 -16.56
N ASN A 120 -10.30 5.10 -17.03
CA ASN A 120 -11.26 6.05 -16.47
C ASN A 120 -12.61 5.70 -17.13
N HIS A 121 -13.48 5.02 -16.38
CA HIS A 121 -14.90 4.89 -16.74
C HIS A 121 -15.75 4.82 -15.47
#